data_AF-A0A7S2LJB3-F1
#
_entry.id   AF-A0A7S2LJB3-F1
#
_cell.length_a   1.000
_cell.length_b   1.000
_cell.length_c   1.000
_cell.angle_alpha   90.00
_cell.angle_beta   90.00
_cell.angle_gamma   90.00
#
_symmetry.space_group_name_H-M   'P 1'
#
loop_
_entity.id
_entity.type
_entity.pdbx_description
1 polymer ?
#
loop_
_entity_poly.entity_id
_entity_poly.type
_entity_poly.pdbx_seq_one_letter_code
_entity_poly.pdbx_strand_id
1 'polypeptide(L)'
;VESSTFGSEFIALRIATELCQGLRYKLRSFGIPIDGPTSIFVDNQSVFKNTTTPESKLKKKHVAICYHKVRECIAAGWVQIGWITSSMNLADLFTKVLDATTRSRLLETMMPRWNTPAIEVSLVDVSIFDD
;
A
#
# COMPACT_ATOMS: atom_id res chain seq x y z
N VAL A 1 19.43 5.77 -12.10
CA VAL A 1 20.17 5.70 -10.82
C VAL A 1 19.17 5.24 -9.76
N GLU A 2 19.13 3.95 -9.44
CA GLU A 2 18.22 3.41 -8.41
C GLU A 2 18.91 3.54 -7.04
N SER A 3 18.58 4.63 -6.33
CA SER A 3 19.00 4.88 -4.95
C SER A 3 18.56 3.74 -4.02
N SER A 4 19.26 3.54 -2.89
CA SER A 4 18.95 2.54 -1.85
C SER A 4 17.47 2.54 -1.44
N THR A 5 16.85 3.72 -1.44
CA THR A 5 15.43 3.95 -1.11
C THR A 5 14.45 3.20 -2.03
N PHE A 6 14.72 3.15 -3.35
CA PHE A 6 13.86 2.45 -4.29
C PHE A 6 13.81 0.94 -4.00
N GLY A 7 14.96 0.35 -3.65
CA GLY A 7 15.02 -1.06 -3.27
C GLY A 7 14.26 -1.36 -1.98
N SER A 8 14.41 -0.51 -0.96
CA SER A 8 13.75 -0.71 0.34
C SER A 8 12.24 -0.59 0.27
N GLU A 9 11.71 0.40 -0.47
CA GLU A 9 10.26 0.57 -0.64
C GLU A 9 9.64 -0.60 -1.41
N PHE A 10 10.34 -1.11 -2.40
CA PHE A 10 9.86 -2.23 -3.20
C PHE A 10 9.85 -3.55 -2.41
N ILE A 11 10.83 -3.74 -1.52
CA ILE A 11 10.84 -4.85 -0.56
C ILE A 11 9.70 -4.67 0.45
N ALA A 12 9.51 -3.47 0.99
CA ALA A 12 8.40 -3.18 1.91
C ALA A 12 7.04 -3.46 1.27
N LEU A 13 6.86 -3.08 0.00
CA LEU A 13 5.66 -3.35 -0.77
C LEU A 13 5.40 -4.85 -0.97
N ARG A 14 6.45 -5.64 -1.25
CA ARG A 14 6.34 -7.10 -1.30
C ARG A 14 5.88 -7.66 0.04
N ILE A 15 6.51 -7.25 1.14
CA ILE A 15 6.17 -7.73 2.49
C ILE A 15 4.73 -7.37 2.83
N ALA A 16 4.30 -6.13 2.55
CA ALA A 16 2.93 -5.68 2.75
C ALA A 16 1.94 -6.54 1.94
N THR A 17 2.26 -6.85 0.68
CA THR A 17 1.44 -7.69 -0.18
C THR A 17 1.30 -9.11 0.38
N GLU A 18 2.40 -9.73 0.84
CA GLU A 18 2.40 -11.06 1.45
C GLU A 18 1.60 -11.08 2.76
N LEU A 19 1.72 -10.04 3.59
CA LEU A 19 0.94 -9.89 4.82
C LEU A 19 -0.55 -9.71 4.53
N CYS A 20 -0.92 -8.90 3.53
CA CYS A 20 -2.30 -8.75 3.09
C CYS A 20 -2.86 -10.10 2.61
N GLN A 21 -2.12 -10.83 1.78
CA GLN A 21 -2.47 -12.18 1.33
C GLN A 21 -2.70 -13.12 2.52
N GLY A 22 -1.78 -13.16 3.49
CA GLY A 22 -1.90 -13.98 4.69
C GLY A 22 -3.08 -13.59 5.58
N LEU A 23 -3.33 -12.29 5.77
CA LEU A 23 -4.43 -11.79 6.57
C LEU A 23 -5.79 -12.13 5.93
N ARG A 24 -5.91 -11.98 4.61
CA ARG A 24 -7.13 -12.36 3.87
C ARG A 24 -7.45 -13.84 4.04
N TYR A 25 -6.42 -14.70 3.97
CA TYR A 25 -6.60 -16.13 4.22
C TYR A 25 -7.06 -16.42 5.65
N LYS A 26 -6.44 -15.79 6.66
CA LYS A 26 -6.83 -15.98 8.06
C LYS A 26 -8.28 -15.54 8.33
N LEU A 27 -8.67 -14.37 7.81
CA LEU A 27 -10.02 -13.85 7.97
C LEU A 27 -11.06 -14.76 7.31
N ARG A 28 -10.75 -15.30 6.12
CA ARG A 28 -11.61 -16.29 5.46
C ARG A 28 -11.75 -17.59 6.27
N SER A 29 -10.69 -18.05 6.93
CA SER A 29 -10.76 -19.22 7.83
C SER A 29 -11.65 -18.97 9.06
N PHE A 30 -11.81 -17.73 9.49
CA PHE A 30 -12.76 -17.33 10.55
C PHE A 30 -14.19 -17.08 10.03
N GLY A 31 -14.45 -17.32 8.74
CA GLY A 31 -15.76 -17.11 8.13
C GLY A 31 -16.06 -15.64 7.79
N ILE A 32 -15.06 -14.76 7.83
CA ILE A 32 -15.21 -13.35 7.44
C ILE A 32 -14.89 -13.22 5.95
N PRO A 33 -15.88 -13.00 5.07
CA PRO A 33 -15.63 -12.75 3.65
C PRO A 33 -14.94 -11.40 3.47
N ILE A 34 -14.00 -11.33 2.53
CA ILE A 34 -13.37 -10.09 2.10
C ILE A 34 -13.60 -9.96 0.61
N ASP A 35 -14.42 -8.98 0.26
CA ASP A 35 -14.73 -8.65 -1.12
C ASP A 35 -13.75 -7.63 -1.67
N GLY A 36 -13.43 -7.78 -2.96
CA GLY A 36 -12.54 -6.86 -3.67
C GLY A 36 -11.05 -6.90 -3.26
N PRO A 37 -10.21 -6.16 -3.99
CA PRO A 37 -8.78 -6.04 -3.71
C PRO A 37 -8.51 -5.12 -2.51
N THR A 38 -7.43 -5.38 -1.79
CA THR A 38 -6.94 -4.48 -0.73
C THR A 38 -6.10 -3.35 -1.34
N SER A 39 -6.46 -2.09 -1.07
CA SER A 39 -5.69 -0.92 -1.51
C SER A 39 -4.39 -0.78 -0.73
N ILE A 40 -3.26 -0.73 -1.45
CA ILE A 40 -1.94 -0.42 -0.90
C ILE A 40 -1.45 0.88 -1.54
N PHE A 41 -1.05 1.85 -0.71
CA PHE A 41 -0.56 3.15 -1.19
C PHE A 41 0.96 3.22 -1.14
N VAL A 42 1.56 3.79 -2.18
CA VAL A 42 3.00 4.00 -2.29
C VAL A 42 3.28 5.46 -2.67
N ASP A 43 4.28 6.06 -2.04
CA ASP A 43 4.66 7.46 -2.27
C ASP A 43 5.69 7.62 -3.41
N ASN A 44 6.48 6.59 -3.70
CA ASN A 44 7.41 6.60 -4.82
C ASN A 44 6.74 6.26 -6.16
N GLN A 45 6.65 7.27 -7.03
CA GLN A 45 6.13 7.13 -8.39
C GLN A 45 6.87 6.08 -9.22
N SER A 46 8.17 5.88 -8.98
CA SER A 46 8.94 4.86 -9.68
C SER A 46 8.43 3.47 -9.31
N VAL A 47 8.15 3.22 -8.03
CA VAL A 47 7.61 1.94 -7.55
C VAL A 47 6.21 1.73 -8.13
N PHE A 48 5.35 2.75 -8.07
CA PHE A 48 4.01 2.70 -8.64
C PHE A 48 4.01 2.38 -10.15
N LYS A 49 4.81 3.11 -10.94
CA LYS A 49 4.91 2.87 -12.39
C LYS A 49 5.42 1.47 -12.71
N ASN A 50 6.41 0.98 -11.95
CA ASN A 50 6.92 -0.38 -12.13
C ASN A 50 5.84 -1.42 -11.85
N THR A 51 4.99 -1.24 -10.83
CA THR A 51 3.96 -2.23 -10.53
C THR A 51 2.78 -2.21 -11.49
N THR A 52 2.44 -1.04 -12.03
CA THR A 52 1.27 -0.84 -12.89
C THR A 52 1.59 -1.08 -14.36
N THR A 53 2.74 -0.59 -14.85
CA THR A 53 3.12 -0.67 -16.26
C THR A 53 4.44 -1.44 -16.43
N PRO A 54 4.49 -2.48 -17.27
CA PRO A 54 5.69 -3.29 -17.47
C PRO A 54 6.69 -2.60 -18.41
N GLU A 55 7.25 -1.47 -17.99
CA GLU A 55 8.18 -0.68 -18.83
C GLU A 55 9.66 -0.96 -18.53
N SER A 56 9.99 -1.36 -17.30
CA SER A 56 11.39 -1.35 -16.84
C SER A 56 12.03 -2.73 -16.84
N LYS A 57 13.17 -2.85 -17.52
CA LYS A 57 14.10 -3.98 -17.35
C LYS A 57 14.77 -3.86 -15.97
N LEU A 58 14.27 -4.63 -15.00
CA LEU A 58 14.83 -4.68 -13.65
C LEU A 58 16.24 -5.24 -13.69
N LYS A 59 17.22 -4.43 -13.29
CA LYS A 59 18.65 -4.81 -13.35
C LYS A 59 19.10 -5.68 -12.17
N LYS A 60 18.36 -5.64 -11.05
CA LYS A 60 18.71 -6.32 -9.79
C LYS A 60 17.77 -7.50 -9.53
N LYS A 61 18.34 -8.69 -9.28
CA LYS A 61 17.58 -9.93 -9.06
C LYS A 61 16.60 -9.84 -7.88
N HIS A 62 17.00 -9.24 -6.75
CA HIS A 62 16.12 -9.12 -5.57
C HIS A 62 14.90 -8.23 -5.83
N VAL A 63 15.06 -7.17 -6.63
CA VAL A 63 13.95 -6.30 -7.05
C VAL A 63 13.04 -7.04 -8.03
N ALA A 64 13.60 -7.82 -8.96
CA ALA A 64 12.82 -8.64 -9.90
C ALA A 64 11.89 -9.64 -9.20
N ILE A 65 12.37 -10.32 -8.15
CA ILE A 65 11.55 -11.25 -7.36
C ILE A 65 10.36 -10.52 -6.71
N CYS A 66 10.62 -9.38 -6.07
CA CYS A 66 9.58 -8.57 -5.47
C CYS A 66 8.55 -8.09 -6.51
N TYR A 67 9.02 -7.76 -7.72
CA TYR A 67 8.19 -7.22 -8.80
C TYR A 67 7.20 -8.26 -9.28
N HIS A 68 7.71 -9.47 -9.57
CA HIS A 68 6.86 -10.56 -10.04
C HIS A 68 5.84 -10.95 -8.98
N LYS A 69 6.23 -11.00 -7.70
CA LYS A 69 5.31 -11.34 -6.61
C LYS A 69 4.18 -10.32 -6.45
N VAL A 70 4.52 -9.04 -6.42
CA VAL A 70 3.51 -7.97 -6.29
C VAL A 70 2.55 -7.98 -7.47
N ARG A 71 3.08 -8.10 -8.69
CA ARG A 71 2.25 -8.16 -9.91
C ARG A 71 1.37 -9.40 -9.99
N GLU A 72 1.84 -10.55 -9.55
CA GLU A 72 1.03 -11.77 -9.46
C GLU A 72 -0.18 -11.53 -8.54
N CYS A 73 0.01 -10.89 -7.40
CA CYS A 73 -1.08 -10.57 -6.46
C CYS A 73 -2.06 -9.52 -7.02
N ILE A 74 -1.59 -8.55 -7.80
CA ILE A 74 -2.46 -7.59 -8.50
C ILE A 74 -3.29 -8.33 -9.57
N ALA A 75 -2.66 -9.16 -10.39
CA ALA A 75 -3.35 -9.93 -11.43
C ALA A 75 -4.37 -10.92 -10.85
N ALA A 76 -4.10 -11.47 -9.66
CA ALA A 76 -5.03 -12.31 -8.93
C ALA A 76 -6.23 -11.52 -8.33
N GLY A 77 -6.19 -10.18 -8.35
CA GLY A 77 -7.24 -9.32 -7.81
C GLY A 77 -7.22 -9.19 -6.28
N TRP A 78 -6.08 -9.46 -5.64
CA TRP A 78 -6.00 -9.47 -4.17
C TRP A 78 -5.61 -8.12 -3.60
N VAL A 79 -4.80 -7.38 -4.35
CA VAL A 79 -4.32 -6.06 -3.98
C VAL A 79 -4.41 -5.14 -5.18
N GLN A 80 -4.64 -3.86 -4.91
CA GLN A 80 -4.53 -2.79 -5.91
C GLN A 80 -3.57 -1.73 -5.37
N ILE A 81 -2.77 -1.14 -6.25
CA ILE A 81 -1.74 -0.18 -5.85
C ILE A 81 -2.18 1.22 -6.27
N GLY A 82 -2.20 2.13 -5.31
CA GLY A 82 -2.42 3.55 -5.52
C GLY A 82 -1.15 4.35 -5.27
N TRP A 83 -0.98 5.45 -6.00
CA TRP A 83 0.03 6.44 -5.67
C TRP A 83 -0.56 7.47 -4.70
N ILE A 84 0.24 7.89 -3.70
CA ILE A 84 -0.12 8.96 -2.78
C ILE A 84 1.04 9.93 -2.63
N THR A 85 0.76 11.20 -2.34
CA THR A 85 1.81 12.16 -2.00
C THR A 85 2.45 11.77 -0.67
N SER A 86 3.78 11.93 -0.52
CA SER A 86 4.47 11.61 0.75
C SER A 86 3.91 12.40 1.93
N SER A 87 3.39 13.62 1.71
CA SER A 87 2.71 14.37 2.76
C SER A 87 1.44 13.68 3.27
N MET A 88 0.75 12.87 2.47
CA MET A 88 -0.47 12.17 2.87
C MET A 88 -0.22 10.69 3.24
N ASN A 89 1.03 10.22 3.17
CA ASN A 89 1.37 8.83 3.45
C ASN A 89 1.32 8.55 4.97
N LEU A 90 0.27 7.89 5.44
CA LEU A 90 0.14 7.49 6.84
C LEU A 90 1.25 6.52 7.30
N ALA A 91 1.87 5.77 6.39
CA ALA A 91 2.96 4.86 6.74
C ALA A 91 4.21 5.62 7.24
N ASP A 92 4.36 6.89 6.88
CA ASP A 92 5.47 7.73 7.35
C ASP A 92 5.41 7.96 8.87
N LEU A 93 4.21 7.91 9.47
CA LEU A 93 4.03 7.99 10.92
C LEU A 93 4.75 6.85 11.67
N PHE A 94 4.87 5.69 11.04
CA PHE A 94 5.45 4.48 11.64
C PHE A 94 6.89 4.21 11.21
N THR A 95 7.39 4.89 10.17
CA THR A 95 8.68 4.57 9.54
C THR A 95 9.69 5.71 9.59
N LYS A 96 9.25 6.96 9.82
CA LYS A 96 10.11 8.15 9.81
C LYS A 96 9.98 8.94 11.11
N VAL A 97 11.04 9.67 11.46
CA VAL A 97 10.97 10.71 12.49
C VAL A 97 10.46 11.98 11.79
N LEU A 98 9.25 12.39 12.12
CA LEU A 98 8.56 13.53 11.51
C LEU A 98 8.60 14.76 12.41
N ASP A 99 8.51 15.95 11.81
CA ASP A 99 8.29 17.19 12.54
C ASP A 99 6.90 17.18 13.22
N ALA A 100 6.76 17.98 14.29
CA ALA A 100 5.55 17.99 15.09
C ALA A 100 4.29 18.34 14.27
N THR A 101 4.42 19.22 13.29
CA THR A 101 3.30 19.66 12.44
C THR A 101 2.85 18.53 11.53
N THR A 102 3.77 17.90 10.80
CA THR A 102 3.44 16.76 9.91
C THR A 102 2.90 15.58 10.69
N ARG A 103 3.49 15.28 11.86
CA ARG A 103 3.02 14.20 12.73
C ARG A 103 1.57 14.44 13.20
N SER A 104 1.26 15.66 13.66
CA SER A 104 -0.08 16.00 14.15
C SER A 104 -1.12 15.89 13.05
N ARG A 105 -0.81 16.40 11.85
CA ARG A 105 -1.68 16.29 10.67
C ARG A 105 -1.97 14.84 10.28
N LEU A 106 -0.96 13.96 10.27
CA LEU A 106 -1.15 12.54 9.97
C LEU A 106 -1.97 11.84 11.07
N LEU A 107 -1.76 12.18 12.34
CA LEU A 107 -2.55 11.65 13.46
C LEU A 107 -4.02 12.07 13.38
N GLU A 108 -4.28 13.36 13.09
CA GLU A 108 -5.64 13.88 12.88
C GLU A 108 -6.36 13.19 11.72
N THR A 109 -5.61 12.72 10.72
CA THR A 109 -6.15 11.97 9.58
C THR A 109 -6.41 10.49 9.94
N MET A 110 -5.60 9.91 10.82
CA MET A 110 -5.70 8.49 11.22
C MET A 110 -6.77 8.25 12.30
N MET A 111 -6.87 9.15 13.29
CA MET A 111 -7.72 8.93 14.48
C MET A 111 -9.21 8.82 14.17
N PRO A 112 -9.82 9.64 13.29
CA PRO A 112 -11.22 9.50 12.93
C PRO A 112 -11.52 8.13 12.32
N ARG A 113 -10.64 7.62 11.44
CA ARG A 113 -10.78 6.29 10.81
C ARG A 113 -10.80 5.14 11.82
N TRP A 114 -10.16 5.30 12.98
CA TRP A 114 -10.14 4.28 14.03
C TRP A 114 -11.36 4.35 14.96
N ASN A 115 -11.93 5.53 15.14
CA ASN A 115 -13.08 5.76 16.01
C ASN A 115 -14.43 5.56 15.30
N THR A 116 -14.47 5.36 13.99
CA THR A 116 -15.70 5.04 13.28
C THR A 116 -16.13 3.60 13.60
N PRO A 117 -17.35 3.35 14.10
CA PRO A 117 -17.84 2.00 14.31
C PRO A 117 -17.91 1.25 12.97
N ALA A 118 -17.45 0.00 12.95
CA ALA A 118 -17.27 -0.84 11.76
C ALA A 118 -18.54 -1.11 10.90
N ILE A 119 -19.69 -0.58 11.29
CA ILE A 119 -21.01 -0.82 10.68
C ILE A 119 -21.31 0.19 9.56
N GLU A 120 -20.57 1.31 9.48
CA GLU A 120 -20.85 2.41 8.55
C GLU A 120 -19.75 2.63 7.49
N VAL A 121 -18.94 1.61 7.21
CA VAL A 121 -17.96 1.68 6.09
C VAL A 121 -18.69 1.44 4.76
N SER A 122 -19.70 2.26 4.46
CA SER A 122 -20.23 2.37 3.11
C SER A 122 -19.21 3.16 2.28
N LEU A 123 -18.64 2.52 1.25
CA LEU A 123 -18.18 2.97 -0.09
C LEU A 123 -17.75 4.43 -0.39
N VAL A 124 -17.78 5.37 0.55
CA VAL A 124 -17.59 6.82 0.35
C VAL A 124 -16.12 7.22 0.40
N ASP A 125 -15.22 6.38 0.93
CA ASP A 125 -13.79 6.67 0.95
C ASP A 125 -13.07 6.36 -0.39
N VAL A 126 -13.77 5.78 -1.37
CA VAL A 126 -13.21 5.58 -2.72
C VAL A 126 -13.28 6.85 -3.58
N SER A 127 -14.20 7.77 -3.28
CA SER A 127 -14.40 8.99 -4.09
C SER A 127 -13.44 10.15 -3.77
N ILE A 128 -12.43 9.95 -2.92
CA ILE A 128 -11.38 10.97 -2.68
C ILE A 128 -10.28 10.91 -3.77
N PHE A 129 -10.36 9.98 -4.73
CA PHE A 129 -9.26 9.68 -5.65
C PHE A 129 -9.62 9.76 -7.15
N ASP A 130 -10.76 10.35 -7.53
CA ASP A 130 -11.18 10.52 -8.93
C ASP A 130 -10.98 11.94 -9.50
N ASP A 131 -10.19 12.81 -8.85
CA ASP A 131 -9.80 14.13 -9.39
C ASP A 131 -8.28 14.25 -9.66
#